data_AF-A0A2A6JT61-F1
#
_entry.id   AF-A0A2A6JT61-F1
#
_cell.length_a   1.000
_cell.length_b   1.000
_cell.length_c   1.000
_cell.angle_alpha   90.00
_cell.angle_beta   90.00
_cell.angle_gamma   90.00
#
_symmetry.space_group_name_H-M   'P 1'
#
loop_
_entity.id
_entity.type
_entity.pdbx_description
1 polymer ?
#
loop_
_entity_poly.entity_id
_entity_poly.type
_entity_poly.pdbx_seq_one_letter_code
_entity_poly.pdbx_strand_id
1 'polypeptide(L)'
;MTEKVVSFEEKRLEVSGTIFGSTAEELKLAAIRSNIEFARNELALVQSYIDLAYDGEIVFTPSNGTRPQPEAFAHLGSVLSNYEQALFDKIGSLEYELEMLEFLPDQDEE
;
A
#
# COMPACT_ATOMS: atom_id res chain seq x y z
N MET A 1 38.91 42.78 23.48
CA MET A 1 37.86 41.76 23.65
C MET A 1 37.36 41.44 22.25
N THR A 2 37.81 40.34 21.66
CA THR A 2 37.34 39.89 20.34
C THR A 2 36.17 38.95 20.56
N GLU A 3 34.96 39.44 20.29
CA GLU A 3 33.75 38.62 20.25
C GLU A 3 33.96 37.53 19.20
N LYS A 4 33.90 36.28 19.66
CA LYS A 4 33.98 35.11 18.81
C LYS A 4 32.66 35.02 18.04
N VAL A 5 32.62 35.58 16.84
CA VAL A 5 31.49 35.47 15.92
C VAL A 5 31.39 34.00 15.53
N VAL A 6 30.53 33.26 16.24
CA VAL A 6 30.24 31.86 15.91
C VAL A 6 29.42 31.89 14.62
N SER A 7 30.02 31.39 13.55
CA SER A 7 29.36 31.26 12.25
C SER A 7 28.10 30.40 12.41
N PHE A 8 26.95 30.93 12.01
CA PHE A 8 25.69 30.18 11.90
C PHE A 8 25.82 28.92 11.03
N GLU A 9 26.81 28.90 10.14
CA GLU A 9 27.11 27.80 9.24
C GLU A 9 27.76 26.62 9.97
N GLU A 10 28.54 26.87 11.02
CA GLU A 10 29.18 25.84 11.85
C GLU A 10 28.16 25.14 12.75
N LYS A 11 27.16 25.88 13.27
CA LYS A 11 26.02 25.29 14.01
C LYS A 11 25.07 24.50 13.11
N ARG A 12 24.91 24.85 11.83
CA ARG A 12 24.10 24.05 10.90
C ARG A 12 24.75 22.72 10.55
N LEU A 13 26.08 22.63 10.62
CA LEU A 13 26.81 21.40 10.36
C LEU A 13 26.69 20.39 11.52
N GLU A 14 26.54 20.86 12.77
CA GLU A 14 26.24 19.99 13.92
C GLU A 14 24.78 19.50 13.92
N VAL A 15 23.85 20.25 13.33
CA VAL A 15 22.44 19.82 13.15
C VAL A 15 22.24 19.15 11.78
N SER A 16 23.15 18.26 11.41
CA SER A 16 23.08 17.49 10.15
C SER A 16 22.17 16.25 10.25
N GLY A 17 21.15 16.30 11.10
CA GLY A 17 20.04 15.35 11.14
C GLY A 17 18.75 16.08 10.77
N THR A 18 18.42 16.11 9.49
CA THR A 18 17.08 16.46 8.93
C THR A 18 16.37 17.67 9.55
N ILE A 19 16.85 18.90 9.31
CA ILE A 19 16.12 20.12 9.73
C ILE A 19 14.96 20.45 8.77
N PHE A 20 14.99 19.96 7.52
CA PHE A 20 14.01 20.32 6.48
C PHE A 20 13.64 19.17 5.52
N GLY A 21 13.65 17.92 6.00
CA GLY A 21 13.26 16.77 5.18
C GLY A 21 12.82 15.59 6.02
N SER A 22 11.94 14.75 5.46
CA SER A 22 11.55 13.50 6.12
C SER A 22 12.74 12.56 6.25
N THR A 23 12.86 11.88 7.39
CA THR A 23 13.87 10.85 7.57
C THR A 23 13.61 9.67 6.61
N ALA A 24 14.62 8.85 6.34
CA ALA A 24 14.43 7.65 5.52
C ALA A 24 13.37 6.69 6.12
N GLU A 25 13.28 6.64 7.45
CA GLU A 25 12.26 5.88 8.19
C GLU A 25 10.87 6.48 8.03
N GLU A 26 10.73 7.80 8.14
CA GLU A 26 9.46 8.49 7.91
C GLU A 26 8.95 8.29 6.48
N LEU A 27 9.85 8.35 5.49
CA LEU A 27 9.51 8.04 4.09
C LEU A 27 9.07 6.59 3.92
N LYS A 28 9.74 5.65 4.61
CA LYS A 28 9.39 4.23 4.57
C LYS A 28 8.00 3.99 5.19
N LEU A 29 7.74 4.57 6.36
CA LEU A 29 6.43 4.51 7.02
C LEU A 29 5.32 5.10 6.15
N ALA A 30 5.56 6.28 5.56
CA ALA A 30 4.61 6.91 4.66
C ALA A 30 4.32 6.05 3.41
N ALA A 31 5.36 5.44 2.83
CA ALA A 31 5.20 4.53 1.68
C ALA A 31 4.40 3.27 2.03
N ILE A 32 4.65 2.66 3.18
CA ILE A 32 3.90 1.47 3.64
C ILE A 32 2.43 1.84 3.88
N ARG A 33 2.15 2.93 4.60
CA ARG A 33 0.79 3.41 4.85
C ARG A 33 0.05 3.72 3.54
N SER A 34 0.71 4.38 2.60
CA SER A 34 0.14 4.65 1.27
C SER A 34 -0.16 3.37 0.49
N ASN A 35 0.71 2.37 0.56
CA ASN A 35 0.48 1.07 -0.09
C ASN A 35 -0.68 0.30 0.55
N ILE A 36 -0.85 0.38 1.87
CA ILE A 36 -2.00 -0.21 2.57
C ILE A 36 -3.30 0.45 2.11
N GLU A 37 -3.34 1.79 2.06
CA GLU A 37 -4.52 2.53 1.61
C GLU A 37 -4.87 2.19 0.16
N PHE A 38 -3.87 2.15 -0.72
CA PHE A 38 -4.05 1.74 -2.11
C PHE A 38 -4.62 0.33 -2.21
N ALA A 39 -4.02 -0.65 -1.51
CA ALA A 39 -4.46 -2.04 -1.54
C ALA A 39 -5.89 -2.21 -1.00
N ARG A 40 -6.29 -1.45 0.03
CA ARG A 40 -7.67 -1.45 0.56
C ARG A 40 -8.67 -0.88 -0.44
N ASN A 41 -8.33 0.21 -1.11
CA ASN A 41 -9.18 0.79 -2.15
C ASN A 41 -9.33 -0.17 -3.34
N GLU A 42 -8.25 -0.82 -3.73
CA GLU A 42 -8.27 -1.82 -4.79
C GLU A 42 -9.08 -3.05 -4.40
N LEU A 43 -8.97 -3.52 -3.15
CA LEU A 43 -9.78 -4.62 -2.63
C LEU A 43 -11.28 -4.31 -2.71
N ALA A 44 -11.69 -3.11 -2.30
CA ALA A 44 -13.08 -2.68 -2.40
C ALA A 44 -13.58 -2.66 -3.87
N LEU A 45 -12.72 -2.24 -4.80
CA LEU A 45 -13.03 -2.26 -6.22
C LEU A 45 -13.17 -3.69 -6.75
N VAL A 46 -12.27 -4.60 -6.39
CA VAL A 46 -12.32 -6.01 -6.79
C VAL A 46 -13.57 -6.67 -6.27
N GLN A 47 -13.95 -6.44 -5.01
CA GLN A 47 -15.19 -6.94 -4.43
C GLN A 47 -16.41 -6.45 -5.21
N SER A 48 -16.46 -5.18 -5.61
CA SER A 48 -17.55 -4.66 -6.45
C SER A 48 -17.62 -5.35 -7.83
N TYR A 49 -16.49 -5.75 -8.42
CA TYR A 49 -16.47 -6.50 -9.67
C TYR A 49 -16.86 -7.97 -9.49
N ILE A 50 -16.52 -8.57 -8.36
CA ILE A 50 -16.96 -9.92 -7.99
C ILE A 50 -18.49 -9.93 -7.86
N ASP A 51 -19.05 -8.98 -7.11
CA ASP A 51 -20.50 -8.84 -6.96
C ASP A 51 -21.17 -8.69 -8.32
N LEU A 52 -20.68 -7.79 -9.17
CA LEU A 52 -21.22 -7.60 -10.52
C LEU A 52 -21.12 -8.87 -11.40
N ALA A 53 -20.03 -9.63 -11.28
CA ALA A 53 -19.84 -10.86 -12.04
C ALA A 53 -20.79 -11.98 -11.60
N TYR A 54 -21.13 -12.06 -10.31
CA TYR A 54 -21.99 -13.11 -9.76
C TYR A 54 -23.48 -12.74 -9.68
N ASP A 55 -23.84 -11.46 -9.61
CA ASP A 55 -25.25 -11.00 -9.66
C ASP A 55 -25.89 -11.18 -11.05
N GLY A 56 -25.09 -11.49 -12.08
CA GLY A 56 -25.58 -11.81 -13.42
C GLY A 56 -26.07 -10.60 -14.22
N GLU A 57 -25.76 -9.39 -13.79
CA GLU A 57 -26.12 -8.14 -14.49
C GLU A 57 -25.31 -7.91 -15.77
N ILE A 58 -24.19 -8.61 -15.95
CA ILE A 58 -23.37 -8.50 -17.17
C ILE A 58 -23.87 -9.45 -18.26
N VAL A 59 -24.56 -8.91 -19.25
CA VAL A 59 -24.92 -9.64 -20.48
C VAL A 59 -23.82 -9.44 -21.53
N PHE A 60 -22.91 -10.42 -21.66
CA PHE A 60 -21.94 -10.43 -22.76
C PHE A 60 -22.61 -10.89 -24.05
N THR A 61 -22.59 -10.04 -25.09
CA THR A 61 -23.09 -10.41 -26.42
C THR A 61 -21.94 -10.32 -27.43
N PRO A 62 -21.41 -11.47 -27.93
CA PRO A 62 -20.35 -11.46 -28.92
C PRO A 62 -20.79 -10.77 -30.22
N SER A 63 -19.95 -9.86 -30.74
CA SER A 63 -20.23 -9.13 -31.98
C SER A 63 -20.25 -10.02 -33.23
N ASN A 64 -19.67 -11.21 -33.14
CA ASN A 64 -19.58 -12.19 -34.21
C ASN A 64 -20.74 -13.19 -34.24
N GLY A 65 -21.80 -12.96 -33.45
CA GLY A 65 -23.00 -13.81 -33.41
C GLY A 65 -22.79 -15.16 -32.72
N THR A 66 -21.62 -15.40 -32.13
CA THR A 66 -21.37 -16.60 -31.32
C THR A 66 -22.20 -16.55 -30.05
N ARG A 67 -22.61 -17.71 -29.54
CA ARG A 67 -23.28 -17.77 -28.24
C ARG A 67 -22.31 -17.30 -27.14
N PRO A 68 -22.78 -16.50 -26.17
CA PRO A 68 -21.99 -16.17 -24.98
C PRO A 68 -21.55 -17.47 -24.29
N GLN A 69 -20.27 -17.58 -23.92
CA GLN A 69 -19.75 -18.73 -23.17
C GLN A 69 -19.95 -18.46 -21.67
N PRO A 70 -20.84 -19.20 -20.98
CA PRO A 70 -21.07 -19.03 -19.54
C PRO A 70 -19.79 -19.21 -18.72
N GLU A 71 -18.86 -20.02 -19.21
CA GLU A 71 -17.58 -20.32 -18.56
C GLU A 71 -16.66 -19.10 -18.48
N ALA A 72 -16.81 -18.12 -19.37
CA ALA A 72 -15.98 -16.92 -19.38
C ALA A 72 -16.19 -16.06 -18.13
N PHE A 73 -17.44 -15.94 -17.65
CA PHE A 73 -17.76 -15.22 -16.42
C PHE A 73 -17.34 -15.99 -15.17
N ALA A 74 -17.49 -17.31 -15.17
CA ALA A 74 -16.96 -18.14 -14.09
C ALA A 74 -15.43 -18.03 -13.97
N HIS A 75 -14.73 -17.98 -15.11
CA HIS A 75 -13.29 -17.75 -15.13
C HIS A 75 -12.93 -16.34 -14.62
N LEU A 76 -13.65 -15.30 -15.06
CA LEU A 76 -13.45 -13.93 -14.55
C LEU A 76 -13.67 -13.84 -13.04
N GLY A 77 -14.75 -14.43 -12.52
CA GLY A 77 -15.02 -14.51 -11.09
C GLY A 77 -13.88 -15.19 -10.32
N SER A 78 -13.35 -16.31 -10.83
CA SER A 78 -12.20 -17.00 -10.25
C SER A 78 -10.93 -16.12 -10.23
N VAL A 79 -10.62 -15.42 -11.33
CA VAL A 79 -9.48 -14.50 -11.38
C VAL A 79 -9.63 -13.37 -10.35
N LEU A 80 -10.83 -12.78 -10.25
CA LEU A 80 -11.09 -11.71 -9.30
C LEU A 80 -11.00 -12.20 -7.84
N SER A 81 -11.56 -13.37 -7.51
CA SER A 81 -11.45 -13.95 -6.17
C SER A 81 -10.00 -14.30 -5.80
N ASN A 82 -9.20 -14.79 -6.75
CA ASN A 82 -7.77 -15.01 -6.49
C ASN A 82 -7.03 -13.69 -6.25
N TYR A 83 -7.41 -12.63 -6.96
CA TYR A 83 -6.83 -11.32 -6.76
C TYR A 83 -7.23 -10.70 -5.42
N GLU A 84 -8.48 -10.89 -5.00
CA GLU A 84 -8.98 -10.52 -3.68
C GLU A 84 -8.12 -11.15 -2.56
N GLN A 85 -7.86 -12.46 -2.64
CA GLN A 85 -6.99 -13.14 -1.69
C GLN A 85 -5.57 -12.57 -1.68
N ALA A 86 -4.99 -12.31 -2.85
CA ALA A 86 -3.66 -11.73 -2.96
C ALA A 86 -3.58 -10.33 -2.32
N LEU A 87 -4.66 -9.53 -2.42
CA LEU A 87 -4.76 -8.23 -1.76
C LEU A 87 -4.86 -8.37 -0.25
N PHE A 88 -5.63 -9.33 0.27
CA PHE A 88 -5.65 -9.62 1.72
C PHE A 88 -4.27 -9.98 2.25
N ASP A 89 -3.57 -10.89 1.58
CA ASP A 89 -2.22 -11.32 1.98
C ASP A 89 -1.24 -10.13 1.92
N LYS A 90 -1.36 -9.27 0.90
CA LYS A 90 -0.53 -8.07 0.75
C LYS A 90 -0.79 -7.05 1.85
N ILE A 91 -2.05 -6.79 2.19
CA ILE A 91 -2.43 -5.88 3.28
C ILE A 91 -1.86 -6.40 4.59
N GLY A 92 -2.07 -7.68 4.93
CA GLY A 92 -1.55 -8.26 6.17
C GLY A 92 -0.02 -8.21 6.25
N SER A 93 0.68 -8.46 5.14
CA SER A 93 2.14 -8.32 5.10
C SER A 93 2.62 -6.89 5.32
N LEU A 94 1.90 -5.89 4.78
CA LEU A 94 2.25 -4.48 4.95
C LEU A 94 1.91 -3.97 6.36
N GLU A 95 0.80 -4.41 6.94
CA GLU A 95 0.41 -4.11 8.32
C GLU A 95 1.44 -4.67 9.31
N TYR A 96 1.90 -5.91 9.09
CA TYR A 96 2.99 -6.48 9.86
C TYR A 96 4.29 -5.69 9.71
N GLU A 97 4.67 -5.30 8.49
CA GLU A 97 5.87 -4.47 8.28
C GLU A 97 5.75 -3.11 8.98
N LEU A 98 4.56 -2.52 8.98
CA LEU A 98 4.28 -1.26 9.67
C LEU A 98 4.44 -1.42 11.18
N GLU A 99 3.86 -2.47 11.77
CA GLU A 99 3.94 -2.76 13.20
C GLU A 99 5.40 -2.95 13.64
N MET A 100 6.20 -3.71 12.88
CA MET A 100 7.63 -3.91 13.18
C MET A 100 8.47 -2.64 13.12
N LEU A 101 8.04 -1.63 12.36
CA LEU A 101 8.72 -0.33 12.28
C LEU A 101 8.23 0.65 13.35
N GLU A 102 6.97 0.56 13.77
CA GLU A 102 6.38 1.41 14.81
C GLU A 102 6.73 0.92 16.22
N PHE A 103 6.87 -0.39 16.39
CA PHE A 103 7.23 -1.05 17.65
C PHE A 103 8.57 -1.76 17.46
N LEU A 104 9.67 -1.02 17.60
CA LEU A 104 10.99 -1.63 17.78
C LEU A 104 10.89 -2.57 18.99
N PRO A 105 11.30 -3.86 18.88
CA PRO A 105 11.35 -4.72 20.04
C PRO A 105 12.28 -4.04 21.06
N ASP A 106 11.79 -3.82 22.28
CA ASP A 106 12.53 -3.19 23.38
C ASP A 106 13.96 -3.75 23.42
N GLN A 107 14.92 -3.02 22.86
CA GLN A 107 16.34 -3.33 23.01
C GLN A 107 16.85 -2.57 24.23
N ASP A 108 16.26 -2.86 25.39
CA ASP A 108 16.72 -2.42 26.69
C ASP A 108 16.24 -3.44 27.73
N GLU A 109 16.97 -4.57 27.85
CA GLU A 109 17.20 -5.32 29.10
C GLU A 109 18.04 -6.58 28.83
N GLU A 110 19.37 -6.43 28.74
CA GLU A 110 20.37 -7.36 29.33
C GLU A 110 21.76 -6.71 29.44
#